data_AF-A0A182EEU3-F1
#
_entry.id   AF-A0A182EEU3-F1
#
_cell.length_a   1.000
_cell.length_b   1.000
_cell.length_c   1.000
_cell.angle_alpha   90.00
_cell.angle_beta   90.00
_cell.angle_gamma   90.00
#
_symmetry.space_group_name_H-M   'P 1'
#
loop_
_entity.id
_entity.type
_entity.pdbx_description
1 polymer ?
#
loop_
_entity_poly.entity_id
_entity_poly.type
_entity_poly.pdbx_seq_one_letter_code
_entity_poly.pdbx_strand_id
1 'polypeptide(L)'
;MLIRRCLFNSFCIPYQLRIIHLFSKVCLILAGFLCAIAVYYRTTNIWTIKNIGDAFLYRKNPSRPIIFGAFPRVHAEQNVPGNYVVFQFLGDVQQAYRLYCFSTTQNGKQIVYRAHIQRIHQGKRFINDICSMAGFIAECRVTNEFLPFIRISTKRNMEESLKIPIEKVFETKRHKLVVCMAPTYALIEWRILLLGIEVWLALGATKIIIPIQSISRDAFRILQEYERDGLVILRHWPKWPILSDKNPNGLVLSRGIEESHVNCLFFAKPWAEMVAFTDLDDILIPTQPMKIYSTVNVNILQDFANEHPQAGSFLFEHRDVRMVLPEEEQMLQLDNFNFNFLINTNRKKECTVWRMKTRVIVNASRVDTINMHESGINRLGYVQVRIPCHRAHFYHMRHSFREQTEGKSLNMSNLVRLLNKNFQKRLQTTLRTIAKQWMNGSLTETLDDFDKCVIEINKEHFKLKVSRCMTPHVCYLKLRNEVNCVASIGNYEFAHISGDFILRLMDAQFIDSDENCDAPISKVVKGNHFYAP
;
A
#
# COMPACT_ATOMS: atom_id res chain seq x y z
N MET A 1 22.14 -12.26 -101.74
CA MET A 1 21.37 -11.24 -102.47
C MET A 1 21.40 -9.96 -101.64
N LEU A 2 21.69 -8.86 -102.33
CA LEU A 2 22.10 -7.53 -101.86
C LEU A 2 20.91 -6.72 -101.32
N ILE A 3 21.10 -5.89 -100.27
CA ILE A 3 20.78 -4.43 -100.20
C ILE A 3 20.48 -3.88 -98.78
N ARG A 4 21.31 -2.87 -98.43
CA ARG A 4 21.20 -1.66 -97.57
C ARG A 4 19.86 -1.32 -96.87
N ARG A 5 19.96 -0.77 -95.63
CA ARG A 5 19.82 0.69 -95.37
C ARG A 5 20.22 1.16 -93.96
N CYS A 6 20.87 2.32 -93.98
CA CYS A 6 21.47 3.17 -92.96
C CYS A 6 20.52 3.92 -91.99
N LEU A 7 21.15 4.44 -90.89
CA LEU A 7 20.94 5.70 -90.14
C LEU A 7 19.98 5.73 -88.91
N PHE A 8 20.50 6.02 -87.70
CA PHE A 8 20.48 7.37 -87.07
C PHE A 8 21.19 7.46 -85.68
N ASN A 9 22.17 8.36 -85.61
CA ASN A 9 22.72 9.22 -84.54
C ASN A 9 22.79 8.85 -83.03
N SER A 10 24.06 8.76 -82.60
CA SER A 10 24.75 9.50 -81.52
C SER A 10 23.97 10.48 -80.61
N PHE A 11 24.10 10.28 -79.29
CA PHE A 11 24.28 11.35 -78.30
C PHE A 11 25.43 10.99 -77.34
N CYS A 12 26.60 11.57 -77.59
CA CYS A 12 27.72 11.56 -76.65
C CYS A 12 27.41 12.52 -75.49
N ILE A 13 27.17 11.97 -74.30
CA ILE A 13 27.16 12.76 -73.06
C ILE A 13 28.62 13.15 -72.77
N PRO A 14 28.94 14.46 -72.65
CA PRO A 14 30.31 14.91 -72.50
C PRO A 14 30.92 14.39 -71.20
N TYR A 15 32.19 13.98 -71.26
CA TYR A 15 32.95 13.39 -70.16
C TYR A 15 32.90 14.22 -68.86
N GLN A 16 32.74 15.54 -68.97
CA GLN A 16 32.53 16.44 -67.83
C GLN A 16 31.26 16.15 -67.03
N LEU A 17 30.16 15.72 -67.66
CA LEU A 17 28.91 15.39 -66.95
C LEU A 17 29.07 14.13 -66.09
N ARG A 18 29.89 13.17 -66.51
CA ARG A 18 30.17 11.95 -65.71
C ARG A 18 30.97 12.25 -64.46
N ILE A 19 31.94 13.16 -64.53
CA ILE A 19 32.74 13.56 -63.36
C ILE A 19 31.88 14.32 -62.34
N ILE A 20 31.03 15.24 -62.82
CA ILE A 20 30.08 15.97 -61.95
C ILE A 20 29.09 15.01 -61.30
N HIS A 21 28.59 14.02 -62.05
CA HIS A 21 27.68 13.01 -61.51
C HIS A 21 28.36 12.08 -60.49
N LEU A 22 29.63 11.75 -60.68
CA LEU A 22 30.42 10.95 -59.73
C LEU A 22 30.69 11.75 -58.45
N PHE A 23 31.10 13.02 -58.57
CA PHE A 23 31.34 13.91 -57.44
C PHE A 23 30.05 14.14 -56.63
N SER A 24 28.93 14.38 -57.30
CA SER A 24 27.60 14.48 -56.69
C SER A 24 27.24 13.23 -55.87
N LYS A 25 27.48 12.02 -56.41
CA LYS A 25 27.23 10.76 -55.69
C LYS A 25 28.13 10.61 -54.47
N VAL A 26 29.41 10.95 -54.59
CA VAL A 26 30.35 10.89 -53.46
C VAL A 26 29.92 11.87 -52.36
N CYS A 27 29.58 13.11 -52.71
CA CYS A 27 29.08 14.10 -51.75
C CYS A 27 27.78 13.66 -51.06
N LEU A 28 26.86 13.03 -51.79
CA LEU A 28 25.61 12.50 -51.23
C LEU A 28 25.85 11.35 -50.25
N ILE A 29 26.78 10.44 -50.56
CA ILE A 29 27.18 9.35 -49.66
C ILE A 29 27.83 9.92 -48.40
N LEU A 30 28.73 10.90 -48.56
CA LEU A 30 29.44 11.52 -47.45
C LEU A 30 28.50 12.32 -46.55
N ALA A 31 27.54 13.06 -47.13
CA ALA A 31 26.48 13.75 -46.40
C ALA A 31 25.55 12.75 -45.67
N GLY A 32 25.18 11.64 -46.32
CA GLY A 32 24.40 10.58 -45.70
C GLY A 32 25.12 9.95 -44.50
N PHE A 33 26.44 9.72 -44.62
CA PHE A 33 27.27 9.18 -43.55
C PHE A 33 27.41 10.17 -42.37
N LEU A 34 27.64 11.45 -42.65
CA LEU A 34 27.71 12.49 -41.63
C LEU A 34 26.36 12.72 -40.93
N CYS A 35 25.24 12.68 -41.66
CA CYS A 35 23.90 12.73 -41.09
C CYS A 35 23.60 11.49 -40.24
N ALA A 36 24.00 10.30 -40.67
CA ALA A 36 23.85 9.07 -39.89
C ALA A 36 24.66 9.12 -38.60
N ILE A 37 25.91 9.62 -38.63
CA ILE A 37 26.73 9.84 -37.44
C ILE A 37 26.10 10.90 -36.54
N ALA A 38 25.65 12.02 -37.08
CA ALA A 38 25.04 13.09 -36.30
C ALA A 38 23.72 12.62 -35.64
N VAL A 39 22.90 11.84 -36.35
CA VAL A 39 21.67 11.23 -35.82
C VAL A 39 22.01 10.17 -34.79
N TYR A 40 23.02 9.32 -35.03
CA TYR A 40 23.52 8.36 -34.04
C TYR A 40 23.95 9.10 -32.79
N TYR A 41 24.81 10.12 -32.87
CA TYR A 41 25.28 10.90 -31.72
C TYR A 41 24.17 11.68 -31.01
N ARG A 42 23.16 12.18 -31.73
CA ARG A 42 21.97 12.83 -31.14
C ARG A 42 21.02 11.85 -30.46
N THR A 43 20.97 10.59 -30.92
CA THR A 43 20.03 9.58 -30.42
C THR A 43 20.66 8.65 -29.38
N THR A 44 21.96 8.36 -29.47
CA THR A 44 22.74 7.76 -28.40
C THR A 44 23.03 8.81 -27.35
N ASN A 45 22.06 8.98 -26.47
CA ASN A 45 22.21 9.72 -25.23
C ASN A 45 23.49 9.24 -24.52
N ILE A 46 24.30 10.16 -24.00
CA ILE A 46 25.42 9.82 -23.10
C ILE A 46 24.96 8.90 -21.96
N TRP A 47 23.68 9.01 -21.56
CA TRP A 47 23.03 8.08 -20.64
C TRP A 47 22.92 6.64 -21.16
N THR A 48 22.75 6.42 -22.46
CA THR A 48 22.70 5.08 -23.06
C THR A 48 24.09 4.43 -23.06
N ILE A 49 25.15 5.20 -23.36
CA ILE A 49 26.54 4.72 -23.26
C ILE A 49 26.92 4.49 -21.80
N LYS A 50 26.49 5.35 -20.88
CA LYS A 50 26.59 5.12 -19.44
C LYS A 50 25.84 3.85 -19.02
N ASN A 51 24.61 3.63 -19.48
CA ASN A 51 23.84 2.42 -19.19
C ASN A 51 24.48 1.15 -19.77
N ILE A 52 25.12 1.25 -20.94
CA ILE A 52 25.91 0.14 -21.51
C ILE A 52 27.16 -0.09 -20.67
N GLY A 53 27.87 0.98 -20.25
CA GLY A 53 28.99 0.90 -19.31
C GLY A 53 28.60 0.30 -17.96
N ASP A 54 27.45 0.69 -17.41
CA ASP A 54 26.86 0.17 -16.18
C ASP A 54 26.36 -1.29 -16.37
N ALA A 55 25.97 -1.68 -17.59
CA ALA A 55 25.62 -3.07 -17.91
C ALA A 55 26.87 -3.97 -18.06
N PHE A 56 27.99 -3.44 -18.56
CA PHE A 56 29.27 -4.15 -18.64
C PHE A 56 30.00 -4.19 -17.29
N LEU A 57 29.85 -3.16 -16.46
CA LEU A 57 30.29 -3.15 -15.07
C LEU A 57 29.21 -3.80 -14.20
N TYR A 58 29.14 -5.13 -14.22
CA TYR A 58 28.23 -5.90 -13.35
C TYR A 58 28.56 -5.64 -11.88
N ARG A 59 28.06 -4.54 -11.32
CA ARG A 59 28.06 -4.29 -9.89
C ARG A 59 26.99 -5.19 -9.31
N LYS A 60 27.42 -6.29 -8.70
CA LYS A 60 26.52 -7.19 -7.97
C LYS A 60 25.86 -6.39 -6.85
N ASN A 61 24.62 -5.95 -7.06
CA ASN A 61 23.88 -5.23 -6.06
C ASN A 61 23.51 -6.19 -4.91
N PRO A 62 23.90 -5.86 -3.67
CA PRO A 62 23.65 -6.73 -2.54
C PRO A 62 22.14 -6.83 -2.26
N SER A 63 21.66 -8.02 -1.91
CA SER A 63 20.27 -8.18 -1.48
C SER A 63 20.07 -7.50 -0.14
N ARG A 64 19.04 -6.66 0.01
CA ARG A 64 18.73 -5.95 1.26
C ARG A 64 17.25 -6.10 1.67
N PRO A 65 16.75 -7.32 1.89
CA PRO A 65 15.42 -7.54 2.45
C PRO A 65 15.28 -6.87 3.83
N ILE A 66 14.21 -6.10 4.00
CA ILE A 66 13.81 -5.50 5.28
C ILE A 66 12.61 -6.27 5.82
N ILE A 67 12.82 -7.12 6.81
CA ILE A 67 11.79 -7.94 7.44
C ILE A 67 11.01 -7.10 8.46
N PHE A 68 9.69 -7.06 8.33
CA PHE A 68 8.81 -6.29 9.20
C PHE A 68 7.58 -7.07 9.68
N GLY A 69 7.53 -8.38 9.43
CA GLY A 69 6.50 -9.27 9.98
C GLY A 69 6.90 -10.74 9.87
N ALA A 70 6.46 -11.54 10.83
CA ALA A 70 6.66 -12.99 10.85
C ALA A 70 5.48 -13.65 11.57
N PHE A 71 4.75 -14.51 10.89
CA PHE A 71 3.46 -15.02 11.36
C PHE A 71 3.39 -16.54 11.25
N PRO A 72 2.79 -17.24 12.21
CA PRO A 72 2.48 -18.66 12.04
C PRO A 72 1.44 -18.85 10.94
N ARG A 73 1.61 -19.87 10.11
CA ARG A 73 0.63 -20.26 9.10
C ARG A 73 -0.46 -21.11 9.73
N VAL A 74 -1.70 -20.62 9.72
CA VAL A 74 -2.86 -21.34 10.27
C VAL A 74 -3.03 -22.69 9.55
N HIS A 75 -3.26 -23.78 10.29
CA HIS A 75 -3.40 -25.13 9.72
C HIS A 75 -4.53 -25.27 8.70
N ALA A 76 -5.67 -24.61 8.91
CA ALA A 76 -6.76 -24.56 7.93
C ALA A 76 -6.34 -23.93 6.59
N GLU A 77 -5.20 -23.24 6.56
CA GLU A 77 -4.65 -22.59 5.37
C GLU A 77 -3.61 -23.41 4.61
N GLN A 78 -3.40 -24.67 4.97
CA GLN A 78 -2.33 -25.49 4.44
C GLN A 78 -2.88 -26.54 3.47
N ASN A 79 -2.29 -26.61 2.27
CA ASN A 79 -2.55 -27.70 1.33
C ASN A 79 -1.55 -28.85 1.51
N VAL A 80 -0.43 -28.58 2.18
CA VAL A 80 0.63 -29.55 2.45
C VAL A 80 0.79 -29.65 3.97
N PRO A 81 0.78 -30.86 4.56
CA PRO A 81 0.96 -31.04 5.99
C PRO A 81 2.32 -30.51 6.48
N GLY A 82 2.31 -29.69 7.52
CA GLY A 82 3.52 -29.22 8.19
C GLY A 82 3.29 -27.99 9.05
N ASN A 83 4.34 -27.55 9.72
CA ASN A 83 4.34 -26.27 10.43
C ASN A 83 5.04 -25.26 9.55
N TYR A 84 4.43 -24.10 9.33
CA TYR A 84 4.98 -23.06 8.45
C TYR A 84 4.95 -21.70 9.14
N VAL A 85 5.94 -20.88 8.81
CA VAL A 85 6.03 -19.48 9.21
C VAL A 85 6.14 -18.64 7.94
N VAL A 86 5.32 -17.60 7.86
CA VAL A 86 5.32 -16.63 6.77
C VAL A 86 6.00 -15.35 7.24
N PHE A 87 7.08 -14.96 6.56
CA PHE A 87 7.73 -13.67 6.74
C PHE A 87 7.22 -12.70 5.71
N GLN A 88 7.04 -11.46 6.13
CA GLN A 88 6.83 -10.35 5.24
C GLN A 88 8.06 -9.45 5.24
N PHE A 89 8.54 -9.13 4.05
CA PHE A 89 9.70 -8.26 3.89
C PHE A 89 9.58 -7.33 2.70
N LEU A 90 10.28 -6.21 2.76
CA LEU A 90 10.41 -5.26 1.66
C LEU A 90 11.69 -5.57 0.88
N GLY A 91 11.62 -5.50 -0.44
CA GLY A 91 12.79 -5.69 -1.29
C GLY A 91 12.69 -4.95 -2.61
N ASP A 92 13.84 -4.78 -3.27
CA ASP A 92 13.95 -4.45 -4.68
C ASP A 92 13.23 -5.47 -5.58
N VAL A 93 12.38 -4.99 -6.48
CA VAL A 93 11.53 -5.80 -7.36
C VAL A 93 12.29 -6.48 -8.50
N GLN A 94 13.47 -5.96 -8.85
CA GLN A 94 14.31 -6.51 -9.92
C GLN A 94 15.22 -7.65 -9.41
N GLN A 95 15.30 -7.84 -8.09
CA GLN A 95 16.17 -8.83 -7.48
C GLN A 95 15.45 -10.14 -7.19
N ALA A 96 16.17 -11.25 -7.36
CA ALA A 96 15.75 -12.56 -6.92
C ALA A 96 16.28 -12.84 -5.51
N TYR A 97 15.38 -13.07 -4.56
CA TYR A 97 15.75 -13.35 -3.17
C TYR A 97 15.96 -14.84 -2.93
N ARG A 98 16.88 -15.16 -2.02
CA ARG A 98 17.06 -16.49 -1.45
C ARG A 98 17.15 -16.32 0.05
N LEU A 99 16.19 -16.88 0.77
CA LEU A 99 16.19 -16.90 2.23
C LEU A 99 16.21 -18.35 2.69
N TYR A 100 17.01 -18.63 3.71
CA TYR A 100 17.13 -19.91 4.37
C TYR A 100 16.72 -19.76 5.82
N CYS A 101 15.83 -20.62 6.25
CA CYS A 101 15.26 -20.65 7.58
C CYS A 101 15.87 -21.81 8.37
N PHE A 102 16.25 -21.54 9.61
CA PHE A 102 16.82 -22.51 10.52
C PHE A 102 15.88 -22.72 11.69
N SER A 103 15.45 -23.96 11.88
CA SER A 103 14.58 -24.38 12.97
C SER A 103 15.21 -25.58 13.69
N THR A 104 15.16 -25.59 15.03
CA THR A 104 15.75 -26.65 15.84
C THR A 104 14.65 -27.55 16.38
N THR A 105 14.80 -28.87 16.19
CA THR A 105 13.90 -29.89 16.76
C THR A 105 14.07 -30.00 18.28
N GLN A 106 13.14 -30.67 18.96
CA GLN A 106 13.26 -30.98 20.40
C GLN A 106 14.55 -31.75 20.75
N ASN A 107 15.05 -32.57 19.81
CA ASN A 107 16.27 -33.35 19.98
C ASN A 107 17.55 -32.57 19.59
N GLY A 108 17.47 -31.25 19.42
CA GLY A 108 18.61 -30.40 19.06
C GLY A 108 19.04 -30.47 17.59
N LYS A 109 18.45 -31.35 16.77
CA LYS A 109 18.74 -31.42 15.32
C LYS A 109 18.23 -30.18 14.61
N GLN A 110 19.10 -29.52 13.85
CA GLN A 110 18.75 -28.36 13.03
C GLN A 110 18.18 -28.79 11.68
N ILE A 111 17.11 -28.11 11.26
CA ILE A 111 16.51 -28.21 9.94
C ILE A 111 16.74 -26.89 9.21
N VAL A 112 17.28 -26.99 8.00
CA VAL A 112 17.48 -25.86 7.09
C VAL A 112 16.46 -25.97 5.97
N TYR A 113 15.63 -24.95 5.80
CA TYR A 113 14.62 -24.89 4.74
C TYR A 113 14.87 -23.68 3.86
N ARG A 114 14.82 -23.84 2.53
CA ARG A 114 14.85 -22.71 1.60
C ARG A 114 13.45 -22.15 1.47
N ALA A 115 13.27 -20.88 1.83
CA ALA A 115 11.98 -20.22 1.78
C ALA A 115 11.38 -20.21 0.38
N HIS A 116 10.07 -20.41 0.30
CA HIS A 116 9.31 -20.12 -0.91
C HIS A 116 8.95 -18.63 -0.90
N ILE A 117 9.43 -17.88 -1.90
CA ILE A 117 9.30 -16.43 -1.93
C ILE A 117 8.37 -16.02 -3.05
N GLN A 118 7.39 -15.17 -2.72
CA GLN A 118 6.44 -14.62 -3.66
C GLN A 118 6.29 -13.12 -3.42
N ARG A 119 6.26 -12.33 -4.49
CA ARG A 119 5.94 -10.90 -4.42
C ARG A 119 4.46 -10.74 -4.08
N ILE A 120 4.10 -9.79 -3.21
CA ILE A 120 2.70 -9.64 -2.77
C ILE A 120 1.78 -9.12 -3.88
N HIS A 121 2.35 -8.49 -4.92
CA HIS A 121 1.67 -7.99 -6.11
C HIS A 121 2.34 -8.46 -7.40
N GLN A 122 1.51 -8.94 -8.34
CA GLN A 122 1.91 -9.31 -9.71
C GLN A 122 1.06 -8.57 -10.77
N GLY A 123 0.28 -7.56 -10.37
CA GLY A 123 -0.67 -6.83 -11.23
C GLY A 123 -0.01 -5.94 -12.29
N LYS A 124 -0.83 -5.11 -12.97
CA LYS A 124 -0.45 -4.28 -14.13
C LYS A 124 0.76 -3.35 -13.93
N ARG A 125 1.21 -3.13 -12.69
CA ARG A 125 2.34 -2.28 -12.33
C ARG A 125 3.65 -3.06 -12.11
N PHE A 126 3.66 -4.37 -12.34
CA PHE A 126 4.83 -5.25 -12.20
C PHE A 126 6.05 -4.78 -13.01
N ILE A 127 5.82 -4.10 -14.14
CA ILE A 127 6.85 -3.73 -15.14
C ILE A 127 7.41 -2.31 -14.92
N ASN A 128 6.91 -1.55 -13.94
CA ASN A 128 7.35 -0.16 -13.79
C ASN A 128 8.55 -0.06 -12.83
N ASP A 129 9.74 0.21 -13.37
CA ASP A 129 11.02 0.36 -12.63
C ASP A 129 11.04 1.52 -11.63
N ILE A 130 10.00 2.34 -11.63
CA ILE A 130 9.92 3.58 -10.89
C ILE A 130 9.64 3.34 -9.40
N CYS A 131 8.69 2.46 -9.10
CA CYS A 131 8.46 1.96 -7.76
C CYS A 131 9.29 0.68 -7.58
N SER A 132 10.60 0.86 -7.47
CA SER A 132 11.57 -0.24 -7.50
C SER A 132 11.57 -1.09 -6.22
N MET A 133 10.80 -0.74 -5.19
CA MET A 133 10.65 -1.55 -3.98
C MET A 133 9.20 -1.96 -3.74
N ALA A 134 9.00 -3.19 -3.29
CA ALA A 134 7.68 -3.74 -2.95
C ALA A 134 7.79 -4.82 -1.88
N GLY A 135 6.64 -5.20 -1.31
CA GLY A 135 6.51 -6.31 -0.40
C GLY A 135 6.70 -7.68 -1.04
N PHE A 136 7.17 -8.61 -0.23
CA PHE A 136 7.30 -10.03 -0.52
C PHE A 136 6.86 -10.82 0.70
N ILE A 137 6.32 -12.01 0.45
CA ILE A 137 6.13 -13.05 1.45
C ILE A 137 7.16 -14.15 1.23
N ALA A 138 7.73 -14.66 2.32
CA ALA A 138 8.60 -15.82 2.33
C ALA A 138 8.02 -16.87 3.27
N GLU A 139 7.73 -18.06 2.77
CA GLU A 139 7.20 -19.15 3.59
C GLU A 139 8.30 -20.17 3.88
N CYS A 140 8.43 -20.52 5.16
CA CYS A 140 9.38 -21.52 5.63
C CYS A 140 8.71 -22.62 6.41
N ARG A 141 9.08 -23.87 6.10
CA ARG A 141 8.74 -25.01 6.93
C ARG A 141 9.57 -25.00 8.21
N VAL A 142 8.91 -25.21 9.34
CA VAL A 142 9.51 -25.26 10.68
C VAL A 142 9.18 -26.57 11.39
N THR A 143 9.91 -26.84 12.47
CA THR A 143 9.75 -28.07 13.25
C THR A 143 8.51 -28.04 14.15
N ASN A 144 8.16 -26.86 14.68
CA ASN A 144 7.07 -26.66 15.63
C ASN A 144 6.28 -25.40 15.24
N GLU A 145 4.97 -25.43 15.41
CA GLU A 145 4.05 -24.30 15.19
C GLU A 145 4.32 -23.16 16.19
N PHE A 146 4.65 -23.49 17.44
CA PHE A 146 4.77 -22.52 18.54
C PHE A 146 6.20 -22.03 18.80
N LEU A 147 6.98 -21.82 17.75
CA LEU A 147 8.33 -21.28 17.92
C LEU A 147 8.27 -19.79 18.32
N PRO A 148 8.99 -19.35 19.35
CA PRO A 148 9.04 -17.93 19.71
C PRO A 148 9.86 -17.11 18.70
N PHE A 149 10.76 -17.77 17.97
CA PHE A 149 11.60 -17.16 16.95
C PHE A 149 12.11 -18.20 15.96
N ILE A 150 12.61 -17.72 14.84
CA ILE A 150 13.31 -18.49 13.81
C ILE A 150 14.53 -17.71 13.34
N ARG A 151 15.58 -18.40 12.88
CA ARG A 151 16.74 -17.72 12.31
C ARG A 151 16.67 -17.74 10.79
N ILE A 152 17.05 -16.63 10.14
CA ILE A 152 17.02 -16.48 8.69
C ILE A 152 18.36 -15.99 8.17
N SER A 153 18.82 -16.52 7.03
CA SER A 153 20.04 -16.10 6.33
C SER A 153 19.81 -16.05 4.83
N THR A 154 20.60 -15.27 4.10
CA THR A 154 20.62 -15.31 2.61
C THR A 154 21.43 -16.50 2.08
N LYS A 155 22.17 -17.19 2.96
CA LYS A 155 22.98 -18.37 2.67
C LYS A 155 22.55 -19.55 3.53
N ARG A 156 23.02 -20.75 3.18
CA ARG A 156 22.79 -21.98 3.98
C ARG A 156 23.60 -22.04 5.28
N ASN A 157 24.38 -21.01 5.60
CA ASN A 157 25.15 -20.93 6.83
C ASN A 157 24.32 -20.28 7.96
N MET A 158 24.27 -20.94 9.12
CA MET A 158 23.55 -20.46 10.30
C MET A 158 24.33 -19.38 11.08
N GLU A 159 25.66 -19.38 11.06
CA GLU A 159 26.45 -18.45 11.87
C GLU A 159 26.15 -16.98 11.52
N GLU A 160 25.92 -16.72 10.24
CA GLU A 160 25.58 -15.40 9.71
C GLU A 160 24.06 -15.11 9.72
N SER A 161 23.24 -15.94 10.37
CA SER A 161 21.78 -15.77 10.38
C SER A 161 21.29 -14.75 11.40
N LEU A 162 20.14 -14.13 11.10
CA LEU A 162 19.46 -13.17 11.96
C LEU A 162 18.25 -13.82 12.66
N LYS A 163 18.09 -13.57 13.95
CA LYS A 163 16.98 -14.11 14.76
C LYS A 163 15.72 -13.24 14.57
N ILE A 164 14.65 -13.81 14.04
CA ILE A 164 13.36 -13.14 13.80
C ILE A 164 12.32 -13.65 14.79
N PRO A 165 11.74 -12.79 15.65
CA PRO A 165 10.65 -13.19 16.54
C PRO A 165 9.41 -13.50 15.70
N ILE A 166 8.66 -14.52 16.09
CA ILE A 166 7.37 -14.85 15.47
C ILE A 166 6.29 -14.13 16.26
N GLU A 167 5.42 -13.44 15.54
CA GLU A 167 4.37 -12.63 16.14
C GLU A 167 3.37 -13.51 16.89
N LYS A 168 3.10 -13.15 18.15
CA LYS A 168 2.15 -13.85 19.00
C LYS A 168 0.75 -13.32 18.74
N VAL A 169 -0.20 -14.24 18.62
CA VAL A 169 -1.61 -13.92 18.46
C VAL A 169 -2.28 -14.04 19.82
N PHE A 170 -2.80 -12.93 20.34
CA PHE A 170 -3.41 -12.88 21.67
C PHE A 170 -4.94 -12.97 21.64
N GLU A 171 -5.56 -12.77 20.47
CA GLU A 171 -7.01 -12.82 20.33
C GLU A 171 -7.50 -14.27 20.38
N THR A 172 -8.41 -14.55 21.30
CA THR A 172 -8.98 -15.88 21.52
C THR A 172 -10.34 -16.04 20.86
N LYS A 173 -11.06 -14.93 20.67
CA LYS A 173 -12.39 -14.94 20.05
C LYS A 173 -12.24 -14.78 18.55
N ARG A 174 -12.84 -15.70 17.79
CA ARG A 174 -12.98 -15.53 16.34
C ARG A 174 -14.04 -14.47 16.03
N HIS A 175 -13.66 -13.45 15.27
CA HIS A 175 -14.52 -12.33 14.88
C HIS A 175 -15.05 -12.52 13.46
N LYS A 176 -16.36 -12.30 13.26
CA LYS A 176 -17.01 -12.46 11.94
C LYS A 176 -16.51 -11.43 10.93
N LEU A 177 -16.32 -10.19 11.38
CA LEU A 177 -15.85 -9.08 10.55
C LEU A 177 -14.81 -8.26 11.32
N VAL A 178 -13.61 -8.20 10.74
CA VAL A 178 -12.49 -7.37 11.18
C VAL A 178 -12.21 -6.33 10.11
N VAL A 179 -11.81 -5.13 10.51
CA VAL A 179 -11.47 -4.05 9.57
C VAL A 179 -9.99 -3.72 9.71
N CYS A 180 -9.25 -3.83 8.62
CA CYS A 180 -7.87 -3.38 8.49
C CYS A 180 -7.86 -2.01 7.81
N MET A 181 -7.58 -0.95 8.59
CA MET A 181 -7.44 0.39 8.05
C MET A 181 -6.11 0.54 7.31
N ALA A 182 -6.08 1.35 6.26
CA ALA A 182 -4.84 1.83 5.66
C ALA A 182 -4.00 2.59 6.72
N PRO A 183 -2.66 2.54 6.61
CA PRO A 183 -1.77 3.20 7.57
C PRO A 183 -2.06 4.70 7.65
N THR A 184 -2.24 5.22 8.87
CA THR A 184 -2.50 6.65 9.09
C THR A 184 -1.21 7.44 8.92
N TYR A 185 -1.23 8.44 8.04
CA TYR A 185 -0.15 9.40 7.84
C TYR A 185 -0.69 10.81 7.99
N ALA A 186 -0.07 11.60 8.86
CA ALA A 186 -0.46 12.96 9.17
C ALA A 186 -1.99 13.10 9.34
N LEU A 187 -2.60 12.14 10.03
CA LEU A 187 -4.03 12.15 10.27
C LEU A 187 -4.34 13.19 11.35
N ILE A 188 -4.77 14.37 10.92
CA ILE A 188 -5.06 15.49 11.82
C ILE A 188 -6.56 15.58 12.13
N GLU A 189 -7.41 15.21 11.17
CA GLU A 189 -8.86 15.31 11.28
C GLU A 189 -9.46 14.13 12.07
N TRP A 190 -9.63 14.33 13.37
CA TRP A 190 -10.17 13.33 14.28
C TRP A 190 -11.65 13.01 14.03
N ARG A 191 -12.44 13.93 13.43
CA ARG A 191 -13.87 13.69 13.15
C ARG A 191 -14.07 12.61 12.09
N ILE A 192 -13.20 12.56 11.09
CA ILE A 192 -13.19 11.51 10.05
C ILE A 192 -12.78 10.17 10.64
N LEU A 193 -11.77 10.16 11.51
CA LEU A 193 -11.35 8.97 12.23
C LEU A 193 -12.52 8.37 13.03
N LEU A 194 -13.18 9.23 13.81
CA LEU A 194 -14.30 8.81 14.66
C LEU A 194 -15.49 8.33 13.83
N LEU A 195 -15.80 8.98 12.71
CA LEU A 195 -16.80 8.51 11.75
C LEU A 195 -16.47 7.11 11.22
N GLY A 196 -15.24 6.90 10.76
CA GLY A 196 -14.78 5.61 10.26
C GLY A 196 -14.97 4.50 11.30
N ILE A 197 -14.49 4.72 12.52
CA ILE A 197 -14.60 3.76 13.62
C ILE A 197 -16.05 3.48 13.98
N GLU A 198 -16.84 4.52 14.26
CA GLU A 198 -18.21 4.36 14.76
C GLU A 198 -19.13 3.72 13.73
N VAL A 199 -18.98 4.02 12.43
CA VAL A 199 -19.79 3.36 11.39
C VAL A 199 -19.42 1.89 11.26
N TRP A 200 -18.14 1.53 11.21
CA TRP A 200 -17.76 0.11 11.11
C TRP A 200 -18.25 -0.70 12.30
N LEU A 201 -18.09 -0.17 13.53
CA LEU A 201 -18.61 -0.80 14.75
C LEU A 201 -20.14 -0.91 14.72
N ALA A 202 -20.84 0.17 14.34
CA ALA A 202 -22.29 0.20 14.28
C ALA A 202 -22.88 -0.76 13.24
N LEU A 203 -22.14 -1.12 12.19
CA LEU A 203 -22.63 -1.98 11.11
C LEU A 203 -22.16 -3.45 11.23
N GLY A 204 -21.46 -3.80 12.31
CA GLY A 204 -21.20 -5.18 12.71
C GLY A 204 -19.73 -5.59 12.79
N ALA A 205 -18.78 -4.70 12.53
CA ALA A 205 -17.39 -4.99 12.82
C ALA A 205 -17.18 -5.04 14.33
N THR A 206 -16.42 -6.02 14.80
CA THR A 206 -16.15 -6.19 16.24
C THR A 206 -14.72 -5.86 16.60
N LYS A 207 -13.84 -5.70 15.62
CA LYS A 207 -12.44 -5.32 15.80
C LYS A 207 -11.94 -4.50 14.62
N ILE A 208 -11.21 -3.43 14.90
CA ILE A 208 -10.59 -2.56 13.90
C ILE A 208 -9.09 -2.50 14.18
N ILE A 209 -8.26 -2.73 13.18
CA ILE A 209 -6.81 -2.65 13.28
C ILE A 209 -6.37 -1.38 12.56
N ILE A 210 -5.62 -0.53 13.25
CA ILE A 210 -5.18 0.77 12.73
C ILE A 210 -3.65 0.84 12.82
N PRO A 211 -2.95 0.65 11.70
CA PRO A 211 -1.51 0.92 11.62
C PRO A 211 -1.27 2.43 11.67
N ILE A 212 -0.41 2.89 12.57
CA ILE A 212 -0.11 4.31 12.76
C ILE A 212 1.32 4.58 12.29
N GLN A 213 1.45 5.46 11.31
CA GLN A 213 2.73 6.09 10.94
C GLN A 213 2.85 7.46 11.62
N SER A 214 1.86 8.33 11.44
CA SER A 214 1.71 9.58 12.22
C SER A 214 0.26 10.05 12.30
N ILE A 215 -0.09 10.72 13.40
CA ILE A 215 -1.46 11.10 13.78
C ILE A 215 -1.44 12.27 14.78
N SER A 216 -2.47 13.12 14.79
CA SER A 216 -2.61 14.16 15.83
C SER A 216 -2.80 13.55 17.22
N ARG A 217 -2.33 14.26 18.25
CA ARG A 217 -2.42 13.77 19.64
C ARG A 217 -3.88 13.58 20.08
N ASP A 218 -4.80 14.42 19.60
CA ASP A 218 -6.23 14.30 19.91
C ASP A 218 -6.83 13.03 19.31
N ALA A 219 -6.56 12.78 18.02
CA ALA A 219 -6.99 11.56 17.35
C ALA A 219 -6.34 10.31 17.99
N PHE A 220 -5.06 10.39 18.38
CA PHE A 220 -4.37 9.31 19.09
C PHE A 220 -5.00 9.00 20.46
N ARG A 221 -5.37 10.01 21.24
CA ARG A 221 -6.06 9.82 22.54
C ARG A 221 -7.39 9.09 22.37
N ILE A 222 -8.18 9.46 21.37
CA ILE A 222 -9.42 8.73 21.03
C ILE A 222 -9.10 7.26 20.77
N LEU A 223 -8.10 6.97 19.93
CA LEU A 223 -7.69 5.60 19.62
C LEU A 223 -7.24 4.80 20.84
N GLN A 224 -6.51 5.40 21.76
CA GLN A 224 -6.06 4.74 22.99
C GLN A 224 -7.23 4.31 23.87
N GLU A 225 -8.31 5.11 23.91
CA GLU A 225 -9.52 4.75 24.64
C GLU A 225 -10.28 3.58 23.97
N TYR A 226 -10.39 3.58 22.64
CA TYR A 226 -10.96 2.43 21.91
C TYR A 226 -10.08 1.16 22.02
N GLU A 227 -8.77 1.31 22.07
CA GLU A 227 -7.84 0.19 22.28
C GLU A 227 -7.98 -0.37 23.70
N ARG A 228 -8.13 0.48 24.73
CA ARG A 228 -8.35 0.06 26.11
C ARG A 228 -9.66 -0.72 26.29
N ASP A 229 -10.72 -0.34 25.59
CA ASP A 229 -11.99 -1.09 25.56
C ASP A 229 -11.93 -2.32 24.64
N GLY A 230 -10.75 -2.60 24.08
CA GLY A 230 -10.47 -3.74 23.23
C GLY A 230 -11.24 -3.71 21.92
N LEU A 231 -11.64 -2.55 21.38
CA LEU A 231 -12.36 -2.41 20.11
C LEU A 231 -11.44 -2.15 18.93
N VAL A 232 -10.34 -1.46 19.20
CA VAL A 232 -9.29 -1.13 18.25
C VAL A 232 -7.99 -1.81 18.65
N ILE A 233 -7.15 -2.16 17.69
CA ILE A 233 -5.75 -2.57 17.90
C ILE A 233 -4.87 -1.58 17.17
N LEU A 234 -4.00 -0.88 17.88
CA LEU A 234 -3.02 0.01 17.28
C LEU A 234 -1.78 -0.79 16.89
N ARG A 235 -1.36 -0.65 15.63
CA ARG A 235 -0.12 -1.26 15.14
C ARG A 235 0.89 -0.18 14.81
N HIS A 236 2.14 -0.46 15.09
CA HIS A 236 3.24 0.38 14.64
C HIS A 236 3.44 0.23 13.13
N TRP A 237 3.52 1.35 12.41
CA TRP A 237 3.88 1.39 10.99
C TRP A 237 4.94 2.46 10.72
N PRO A 238 6.17 2.29 11.25
CA PRO A 238 7.21 3.29 11.13
C PRO A 238 7.75 3.38 9.71
N LYS A 239 8.36 4.51 9.34
CA LYS A 239 9.17 4.62 8.11
C LYS A 239 10.27 3.56 8.10
N TRP A 240 10.68 3.09 6.93
CA TRP A 240 11.82 2.19 6.80
C TRP A 240 13.15 2.95 6.93
N PRO A 241 14.23 2.28 7.37
CA PRO A 241 15.56 2.88 7.38
C PRO A 241 16.00 3.27 5.96
N ILE A 242 16.70 4.39 5.84
CA ILE A 242 17.35 4.79 4.59
C ILE A 242 18.58 3.90 4.39
N LEU A 243 18.72 3.34 3.19
CA LEU A 243 19.87 2.54 2.79
C LEU A 243 20.91 3.44 2.12
N SER A 244 22.16 2.98 2.08
CA SER A 244 23.32 3.73 1.53
C SER A 244 23.11 4.33 0.13
N ASP A 245 22.33 3.69 -0.74
CA ASP A 245 22.09 4.07 -2.14
C ASP A 245 20.60 4.30 -2.48
N LYS A 246 19.68 4.00 -1.55
CA LYS A 246 18.23 3.99 -1.79
C LYS A 246 17.46 4.43 -0.56
N ASN A 247 16.41 5.23 -0.77
CA ASN A 247 15.42 5.52 0.25
C ASN A 247 14.14 4.70 -0.02
N PRO A 248 13.88 3.61 0.73
CA PRO A 248 12.71 2.76 0.50
C PRO A 248 11.39 3.54 0.57
N ASN A 249 11.28 4.53 1.46
CA ASN A 249 10.07 5.33 1.64
C ASN A 249 9.69 6.13 0.38
N GLY A 250 10.66 6.43 -0.50
CA GLY A 250 10.46 7.08 -1.80
C GLY A 250 10.22 6.12 -2.97
N LEU A 251 10.38 4.81 -2.75
CA LEU A 251 10.40 3.78 -3.80
C LEU A 251 9.27 2.75 -3.68
N VAL A 252 8.55 2.76 -2.55
CA VAL A 252 7.35 1.94 -2.32
C VAL A 252 6.11 2.73 -2.73
N LEU A 253 5.22 2.07 -3.46
CA LEU A 253 3.97 2.66 -3.94
C LEU A 253 3.08 3.07 -2.76
N SER A 254 2.51 4.28 -2.84
CA SER A 254 1.48 4.77 -1.92
C SER A 254 1.82 4.57 -0.43
N ARG A 255 3.08 4.81 -0.03
CA ARG A 255 3.58 4.65 1.36
C ARG A 255 3.42 3.23 1.93
N GLY A 256 3.34 2.24 1.05
CA GLY A 256 3.19 0.84 1.39
C GLY A 256 1.89 0.50 2.11
N ILE A 257 0.77 1.09 1.67
CA ILE A 257 -0.55 0.68 2.14
C ILE A 257 -0.78 -0.82 1.87
N GLU A 258 -0.36 -1.30 0.70
CA GLU A 258 -0.47 -2.70 0.31
C GLU A 258 0.33 -3.62 1.27
N GLU A 259 1.57 -3.25 1.57
CA GLU A 259 2.41 -3.94 2.56
C GLU A 259 1.75 -3.94 3.94
N SER A 260 1.16 -2.82 4.35
CA SER A 260 0.44 -2.68 5.63
C SER A 260 -0.80 -3.57 5.70
N HIS A 261 -1.58 -3.64 4.61
CA HIS A 261 -2.77 -4.48 4.51
C HIS A 261 -2.42 -5.96 4.52
N VAL A 262 -1.38 -6.38 3.80
CA VAL A 262 -0.91 -7.77 3.88
C VAL A 262 -0.40 -8.10 5.29
N ASN A 263 0.30 -7.18 5.96
CA ASN A 263 0.72 -7.36 7.35
C ASN A 263 -0.50 -7.56 8.28
N CYS A 264 -1.51 -6.70 8.13
CA CYS A 264 -2.75 -6.77 8.89
C CYS A 264 -3.53 -8.07 8.61
N LEU A 265 -3.55 -8.54 7.35
CA LEU A 265 -4.16 -9.81 6.97
C LEU A 265 -3.53 -10.98 7.73
N PHE A 266 -2.20 -11.11 7.71
CA PHE A 266 -1.51 -12.19 8.43
C PHE A 266 -1.67 -12.11 9.94
N PHE A 267 -1.75 -10.92 10.50
CA PHE A 267 -2.08 -10.73 11.89
C PHE A 267 -3.51 -11.16 12.24
N ALA A 268 -4.50 -10.82 11.39
CA ALA A 268 -5.92 -11.07 11.63
C ALA A 268 -6.36 -12.50 11.31
N LYS A 269 -5.72 -13.15 10.33
CA LYS A 269 -6.06 -14.49 9.82
C LYS A 269 -6.40 -15.54 10.88
N PRO A 270 -5.62 -15.69 11.97
CA PRO A 270 -5.89 -16.73 12.98
C PRO A 270 -7.21 -16.54 13.73
N TRP A 271 -7.76 -15.33 13.78
CA TRP A 271 -8.92 -14.98 14.60
C TRP A 271 -10.00 -14.19 13.84
N ALA A 272 -9.88 -14.04 12.53
CA ALA A 272 -10.90 -13.41 11.68
C ALA A 272 -11.56 -14.44 10.74
N GLU A 273 -12.84 -14.23 10.45
CA GLU A 273 -13.52 -14.90 9.34
C GLU A 273 -13.43 -14.05 8.08
N MET A 274 -13.99 -12.84 8.11
CA MET A 274 -13.91 -11.85 7.04
C MET A 274 -13.05 -10.66 7.48
N VAL A 275 -12.23 -10.15 6.55
CA VAL A 275 -11.40 -8.95 6.76
C VAL A 275 -11.69 -7.93 5.67
N ALA A 276 -12.12 -6.74 6.06
CA ALA A 276 -12.30 -5.60 5.16
C ALA A 276 -11.05 -4.73 5.14
N PHE A 277 -10.59 -4.32 3.95
CA PHE A 277 -9.43 -3.46 3.78
C PHE A 277 -9.88 -2.12 3.22
N THR A 278 -9.65 -1.05 3.99
CA THR A 278 -10.31 0.23 3.71
C THR A 278 -9.53 1.43 4.21
N ASP A 279 -9.83 2.60 3.63
CA ASP A 279 -9.42 3.90 4.17
C ASP A 279 -10.44 4.35 5.22
N LEU A 280 -10.09 5.34 6.06
CA LEU A 280 -11.00 5.83 7.12
C LEU A 280 -12.30 6.43 6.58
N ASP A 281 -12.27 6.97 5.36
CA ASP A 281 -13.40 7.57 4.67
C ASP A 281 -14.13 6.61 3.71
N ASP A 282 -13.74 5.34 3.69
CA ASP A 282 -14.33 4.31 2.86
C ASP A 282 -15.09 3.30 3.70
N ILE A 283 -16.40 3.24 3.49
CA ILE A 283 -17.26 2.43 4.35
C ILE A 283 -18.26 1.65 3.53
N LEU A 284 -18.37 0.35 3.83
CA LEU A 284 -19.47 -0.46 3.33
C LEU A 284 -20.75 -0.05 4.06
N ILE A 285 -21.69 0.51 3.30
CA ILE A 285 -23.03 0.84 3.78
C ILE A 285 -24.02 0.14 2.84
N PRO A 286 -25.15 -0.40 3.32
CA PRO A 286 -26.17 -0.95 2.43
C PRO A 286 -26.63 0.09 1.40
N THR A 287 -26.93 -0.38 0.18
CA THR A 287 -27.32 0.45 -0.97
C THR A 287 -28.53 1.36 -0.70
N GLN A 288 -29.35 0.97 0.27
CA GLN A 288 -30.43 1.76 0.85
C GLN A 288 -30.07 2.09 2.31
N PRO A 289 -29.45 3.25 2.60
CA PRO A 289 -29.04 3.62 3.96
C PRO A 289 -30.21 3.68 4.97
N MET A 290 -31.45 3.78 4.49
CA MET A 290 -32.63 3.70 5.35
C MET A 290 -32.88 2.29 5.91
N LYS A 291 -32.24 1.24 5.40
CA LYS A 291 -32.39 -0.16 5.88
C LYS A 291 -31.25 -0.61 6.80
N ILE A 292 -30.58 0.33 7.47
CA ILE A 292 -29.45 0.05 8.37
C ILE A 292 -29.90 -0.56 9.71
N TYR A 293 -29.14 -1.55 10.17
CA TYR A 293 -29.21 -2.15 11.51
C TYR A 293 -27.83 -2.68 11.93
N SER A 294 -27.69 -3.09 13.19
CA SER A 294 -26.38 -3.25 13.88
C SER A 294 -25.41 -4.29 13.28
N THR A 295 -25.87 -5.17 12.39
CA THR A 295 -25.06 -6.28 11.82
C THR A 295 -25.20 -6.38 10.31
N VAL A 296 -25.68 -5.32 9.66
CA VAL A 296 -26.04 -5.35 8.24
C VAL A 296 -24.85 -5.71 7.34
N ASN A 297 -23.63 -5.26 7.67
CA ASN A 297 -22.46 -5.59 6.86
C ASN A 297 -22.08 -7.07 6.97
N VAL A 298 -22.22 -7.66 8.15
CA VAL A 298 -22.00 -9.10 8.34
C VAL A 298 -23.01 -9.91 7.51
N ASN A 299 -24.28 -9.53 7.57
CA ASN A 299 -25.34 -10.23 6.82
C ASN A 299 -25.12 -10.12 5.30
N ILE A 300 -24.82 -8.93 4.79
CA ILE A 300 -24.49 -8.72 3.36
C ILE A 300 -23.34 -9.63 2.93
N LEU A 301 -22.27 -9.70 3.73
CA LEU A 301 -21.09 -10.52 3.41
C LEU A 301 -21.38 -12.02 3.49
N GLN A 302 -22.18 -12.44 4.45
CA GLN A 302 -22.61 -13.84 4.58
C GLN A 302 -23.49 -14.26 3.40
N ASP A 303 -24.40 -13.40 2.95
CA ASP A 303 -25.23 -13.65 1.77
C ASP A 303 -24.37 -13.87 0.52
N PHE A 304 -23.36 -13.02 0.30
CA PHE A 304 -22.42 -13.21 -0.82
C PHE A 304 -21.53 -14.43 -0.67
N ALA A 305 -21.11 -14.78 0.56
CA ALA A 305 -20.33 -15.99 0.81
C ALA A 305 -21.16 -17.27 0.55
N ASN A 306 -22.45 -17.24 0.83
CA ASN A 306 -23.38 -18.33 0.53
C ASN A 306 -23.65 -18.43 -0.99
N GLU A 307 -23.83 -17.30 -1.67
CA GLU A 307 -24.01 -17.23 -3.13
C GLU A 307 -22.74 -17.68 -3.88
N HIS A 308 -21.56 -17.37 -3.34
CA HIS A 308 -20.27 -17.65 -3.95
C HIS A 308 -19.36 -18.44 -2.99
N PRO A 309 -19.61 -19.76 -2.81
CA PRO A 309 -18.88 -20.56 -1.83
C PRO A 309 -17.38 -20.70 -2.13
N GLN A 310 -16.95 -20.46 -3.38
CA GLN A 310 -15.54 -20.43 -3.81
C GLN A 310 -14.90 -19.04 -3.75
N ALA A 311 -15.61 -18.00 -3.30
CA ALA A 311 -15.02 -16.67 -3.19
C ALA A 311 -13.93 -16.66 -2.12
N GLY A 312 -12.72 -16.28 -2.51
CA GLY A 312 -11.65 -15.89 -1.59
C GLY A 312 -11.70 -14.40 -1.27
N SER A 313 -12.11 -13.59 -2.25
CA SER A 313 -12.15 -12.14 -2.18
C SER A 313 -13.38 -11.58 -2.87
N PHE A 314 -13.94 -10.52 -2.30
CA PHE A 314 -15.06 -9.75 -2.83
C PHE A 314 -14.58 -8.34 -3.16
N LEU A 315 -14.67 -7.99 -4.44
CA LEU A 315 -14.27 -6.69 -4.96
C LEU A 315 -15.51 -5.80 -5.10
N PHE A 316 -15.66 -4.83 -4.19
CA PHE A 316 -16.77 -3.90 -4.16
C PHE A 316 -16.42 -2.62 -4.91
N GLU A 317 -17.36 -2.11 -5.69
CA GLU A 317 -17.21 -0.83 -6.37
C GLU A 317 -17.37 0.35 -5.40
N HIS A 318 -16.75 1.49 -5.74
CA HIS A 318 -16.84 2.73 -4.97
C HIS A 318 -17.88 3.70 -5.49
N ARG A 319 -18.64 4.26 -4.56
CA ARG A 319 -19.51 5.39 -4.83
C ARG A 319 -18.96 6.65 -4.17
N ASP A 320 -18.62 7.63 -4.99
CA ASP A 320 -18.16 8.92 -4.51
C ASP A 320 -19.31 9.69 -3.87
N VAL A 321 -19.13 10.02 -2.60
CA VAL A 321 -20.10 10.73 -1.79
C VAL A 321 -19.45 11.97 -1.20
N ARG A 322 -20.19 13.08 -1.26
CA ARG A 322 -19.82 14.32 -0.60
C ARG A 322 -20.46 14.35 0.77
N MET A 323 -19.65 14.59 1.78
CA MET A 323 -20.13 15.07 3.08
C MET A 323 -19.41 16.35 3.45
N VAL A 324 -20.06 17.15 4.28
CA VAL A 324 -19.51 18.39 4.82
C VAL A 324 -19.42 18.18 6.32
N LEU A 325 -18.21 18.23 6.88
CA LEU A 325 -18.02 18.24 8.31
C LEU A 325 -18.64 19.52 8.89
N PRO A 326 -19.07 19.51 10.16
CA PRO A 326 -19.54 20.74 10.81
C PRO A 326 -18.47 21.83 10.74
N GLU A 327 -18.91 23.09 10.70
CA GLU A 327 -18.04 24.26 10.63
C GLU A 327 -16.93 24.19 11.69
N GLU A 328 -15.75 24.68 11.31
CA GLU A 328 -14.54 24.59 12.13
C GLU A 328 -14.63 25.58 13.31
N GLU A 329 -15.23 25.13 14.41
CA GLU A 329 -14.87 25.69 15.72
C GLU A 329 -13.40 25.32 16.00
N GLN A 330 -12.57 26.31 16.39
CA GLN A 330 -11.14 26.10 16.66
C GLN A 330 -10.92 24.97 17.68
N MET A 331 -11.82 24.85 18.65
CA MET A 331 -11.85 23.75 19.62
C MET A 331 -13.29 23.33 19.88
N LEU A 332 -13.53 22.01 19.87
CA LEU A 332 -14.83 21.41 20.19
C LEU A 332 -14.65 20.42 21.33
N GLN A 333 -15.50 20.47 22.36
CA GLN A 333 -15.54 19.41 23.37
C GLN A 333 -16.07 18.11 22.75
N LEU A 334 -15.42 16.98 23.04
CA LEU A 334 -15.75 15.70 22.40
C LEU A 334 -17.22 15.28 22.64
N ASP A 335 -17.79 15.56 23.80
CA ASP A 335 -19.18 15.24 24.15
C ASP A 335 -20.23 16.09 23.42
N ASN A 336 -19.84 17.25 22.89
CA ASN A 336 -20.69 18.10 22.05
C ASN A 336 -20.73 17.63 20.58
N PHE A 337 -19.83 16.73 20.18
CA PHE A 337 -19.80 16.19 18.83
C PHE A 337 -20.97 15.25 18.52
N ASN A 338 -21.45 15.28 17.27
CA ASN A 338 -22.49 14.38 16.78
C ASN A 338 -22.37 14.16 15.27
N PHE A 339 -23.11 13.16 14.77
CA PHE A 339 -23.07 12.73 13.37
C PHE A 339 -24.17 13.35 12.49
N ASN A 340 -24.85 14.43 12.93
CA ASN A 340 -25.99 15.00 12.22
C ASN A 340 -25.62 15.55 10.83
N PHE A 341 -24.36 15.92 10.63
CA PHE A 341 -23.85 16.40 9.35
C PHE A 341 -24.04 15.39 8.19
N LEU A 342 -24.14 14.09 8.49
CA LEU A 342 -24.40 13.06 7.48
C LEU A 342 -25.79 13.17 6.83
N ILE A 343 -26.74 13.91 7.42
CA ILE A 343 -28.07 14.13 6.82
C ILE A 343 -27.95 14.91 5.51
N ASN A 344 -26.95 15.78 5.40
CA ASN A 344 -26.70 16.64 4.23
C ASN A 344 -25.75 15.99 3.22
N THR A 345 -25.61 14.66 3.28
CA THR A 345 -24.73 13.91 2.41
C THR A 345 -25.32 13.81 1.00
N ASN A 346 -24.49 14.07 -0.02
CA ASN A 346 -24.91 14.08 -1.41
C ASN A 346 -24.10 13.09 -2.26
N ARG A 347 -24.77 12.43 -3.20
CA ARG A 347 -24.12 11.56 -4.20
C ARG A 347 -23.48 12.44 -5.26
N LYS A 348 -22.17 12.30 -5.48
CA LYS A 348 -21.47 13.02 -6.57
C LYS A 348 -21.77 12.41 -7.94
N LYS A 349 -21.88 11.08 -8.01
CA LYS A 349 -22.15 10.34 -9.26
C LYS A 349 -23.05 9.13 -9.02
N GLU A 350 -23.76 8.72 -10.06
CA GLU A 350 -24.39 7.39 -10.14
C GLU A 350 -23.31 6.33 -10.44
N CYS A 351 -23.62 5.05 -10.17
CA CYS A 351 -22.68 3.98 -10.47
C CYS A 351 -22.46 3.89 -12.00
N THR A 352 -21.28 4.27 -12.49
CA THR A 352 -20.93 4.14 -13.91
C THR A 352 -19.95 2.99 -14.12
N VAL A 353 -20.21 2.14 -15.11
CA VAL A 353 -19.45 0.88 -15.34
C VAL A 353 -17.97 1.11 -15.66
N TRP A 354 -17.60 2.31 -16.13
CA TRP A 354 -16.26 2.62 -16.61
C TRP A 354 -15.35 3.24 -15.53
N ARG A 355 -14.37 2.45 -15.05
CA ARG A 355 -13.27 2.85 -14.13
C ARG A 355 -13.70 3.21 -12.70
N MET A 356 -14.58 2.45 -12.06
CA MET A 356 -14.80 2.58 -10.62
C MET A 356 -13.60 2.05 -9.84
N LYS A 357 -13.12 2.85 -8.87
CA LYS A 357 -12.21 2.35 -7.83
C LYS A 357 -12.94 1.27 -7.03
N THR A 358 -12.17 0.38 -6.46
CA THR A 358 -12.70 -0.78 -5.75
C THR A 358 -12.09 -0.89 -4.37
N ARG A 359 -12.81 -1.55 -3.45
CA ARG A 359 -12.32 -2.02 -2.15
C ARG A 359 -12.54 -3.52 -2.03
N VAL A 360 -11.73 -4.14 -1.18
CA VAL A 360 -11.74 -5.59 -1.05
C VAL A 360 -12.11 -5.99 0.37
N ILE A 361 -12.99 -6.98 0.46
CA ILE A 361 -13.22 -7.75 1.67
C ILE A 361 -12.91 -9.19 1.33
N VAL A 362 -12.14 -9.87 2.16
CA VAL A 362 -11.71 -11.24 1.92
C VAL A 362 -12.23 -12.18 2.99
N ASN A 363 -12.38 -13.44 2.64
CA ASN A 363 -12.35 -14.49 3.65
C ASN A 363 -10.89 -14.74 4.02
N ALA A 364 -10.53 -14.52 5.28
CA ALA A 364 -9.15 -14.49 5.73
C ALA A 364 -8.39 -15.78 5.39
N SER A 365 -9.07 -16.93 5.46
CA SER A 365 -8.47 -18.25 5.23
C SER A 365 -8.21 -18.61 3.76
N ARG A 366 -8.70 -17.79 2.81
CA ARG A 366 -8.77 -18.12 1.38
C ARG A 366 -7.85 -17.30 0.49
N VAL A 367 -7.10 -16.36 1.06
CA VAL A 367 -6.17 -15.48 0.34
C VAL A 367 -4.80 -15.50 1.01
N ASP A 368 -3.74 -15.32 0.24
CA ASP A 368 -2.37 -15.17 0.76
C ASP A 368 -1.93 -13.71 0.78
N THR A 369 -2.43 -12.90 -0.14
CA THR A 369 -2.12 -11.46 -0.20
C THR A 369 -3.36 -10.66 -0.58
N ILE A 370 -3.26 -9.35 -0.44
CA ILE A 370 -4.35 -8.42 -0.70
C ILE A 370 -3.83 -7.14 -1.31
N ASN A 371 -4.59 -6.57 -2.23
CA ASN A 371 -4.46 -5.18 -2.67
C ASN A 371 -5.79 -4.48 -2.33
N MET A 372 -5.77 -3.21 -1.93
CA MET A 372 -7.05 -2.56 -1.60
C MET A 372 -7.93 -2.35 -2.85
N HIS A 373 -7.33 -2.22 -4.04
CA HIS A 373 -8.03 -1.89 -5.28
C HIS A 373 -8.16 -3.09 -6.24
N GLU A 374 -7.45 -4.18 -6.00
CA GLU A 374 -7.56 -5.41 -6.78
C GLU A 374 -7.46 -6.63 -5.86
N SER A 375 -7.78 -7.85 -6.30
CA SER A 375 -7.49 -9.01 -5.46
C SER A 375 -5.98 -9.20 -5.41
N GLY A 376 -5.46 -9.54 -4.23
CA GLY A 376 -4.15 -10.16 -4.16
C GLY A 376 -4.20 -11.61 -4.64
N ILE A 377 -3.32 -12.43 -4.10
CA ILE A 377 -3.21 -13.85 -4.44
C ILE A 377 -4.32 -14.61 -3.68
N ASN A 378 -5.29 -15.14 -4.42
CA ASN A 378 -6.25 -16.09 -3.88
C ASN A 378 -5.59 -17.47 -3.81
N ARG A 379 -5.89 -18.24 -2.76
CA ARG A 379 -5.37 -19.61 -2.62
C ARG A 379 -5.97 -20.52 -3.69
N LEU A 380 -5.27 -21.61 -4.01
CA LEU A 380 -5.72 -22.59 -5.00
C LEU A 380 -7.15 -23.06 -4.69
N GLY A 381 -8.03 -22.99 -5.69
CA GLY A 381 -9.44 -23.35 -5.58
C GLY A 381 -10.38 -22.20 -5.20
N TYR A 382 -9.85 -21.01 -4.90
CA TYR A 382 -10.64 -19.82 -4.60
C TYR A 382 -10.48 -18.74 -5.66
N VAL A 383 -11.53 -17.94 -5.83
CA VAL A 383 -11.61 -16.93 -6.89
C VAL A 383 -11.96 -15.56 -6.32
N GLN A 384 -11.62 -14.53 -7.08
CA GLN A 384 -12.14 -13.18 -6.85
C GLN A 384 -13.56 -13.10 -7.42
N VAL A 385 -14.47 -12.52 -6.65
CA VAL A 385 -15.83 -12.17 -7.08
C VAL A 385 -15.98 -10.67 -7.09
N ARG A 386 -16.37 -10.10 -8.23
CA ARG A 386 -16.69 -8.68 -8.32
C ARG A 386 -18.16 -8.46 -7.98
N ILE A 387 -18.42 -7.59 -7.02
CA ILE A 387 -19.78 -7.25 -6.57
C ILE A 387 -20.25 -6.00 -7.32
N PRO A 388 -21.33 -6.08 -8.11
CA PRO A 388 -21.88 -4.92 -8.81
C PRO A 388 -22.38 -3.85 -7.84
N CYS A 389 -22.18 -2.57 -8.17
CA CYS A 389 -22.58 -1.44 -7.30
C CYS A 389 -24.06 -1.48 -6.85
N HIS A 390 -24.98 -1.98 -7.68
CA HIS A 390 -26.40 -2.06 -7.33
C HIS A 390 -26.72 -3.13 -6.26
N ARG A 391 -25.83 -4.11 -6.08
CA ARG A 391 -25.94 -5.15 -5.02
C ARG A 391 -25.36 -4.63 -3.71
N ALA A 392 -24.12 -4.15 -3.74
CA ALA A 392 -23.44 -3.52 -2.62
C ALA A 392 -22.25 -2.69 -3.12
N HIS A 393 -21.90 -1.62 -2.40
CA HIS A 393 -20.77 -0.76 -2.72
C HIS A 393 -20.22 -0.08 -1.48
N PHE A 394 -18.96 0.35 -1.56
CA PHE A 394 -18.37 1.24 -0.58
C PHE A 394 -18.74 2.67 -0.89
N TYR A 395 -18.94 3.46 0.14
CA TYR A 395 -19.14 4.89 0.07
C TYR A 395 -17.81 5.56 0.37
N HIS A 396 -17.23 6.24 -0.63
CA HIS A 396 -16.06 7.09 -0.45
C HIS A 396 -16.53 8.45 0.05
N MET A 397 -16.61 8.58 1.37
CA MET A 397 -17.18 9.73 2.08
C MET A 397 -16.12 10.80 2.28
N ARG A 398 -15.75 11.48 1.19
CA ARG A 398 -14.73 12.51 1.26
C ARG A 398 -15.33 13.85 1.66
N HIS A 399 -14.71 14.49 2.64
CA HIS A 399 -15.03 15.86 2.97
C HIS A 399 -14.72 16.79 1.78
N SER A 400 -15.63 17.71 1.44
CA SER A 400 -15.45 18.65 0.32
C SER A 400 -16.03 20.02 0.64
N PHE A 401 -15.15 21.02 0.73
CA PHE A 401 -15.46 22.44 0.89
C PHE A 401 -16.08 23.07 -0.35
N ARG A 402 -15.79 22.53 -1.54
CA ARG A 402 -16.29 23.09 -2.79
C ARG A 402 -17.79 22.85 -2.91
N GLU A 403 -18.56 23.92 -3.04
CA GLU A 403 -19.97 23.86 -3.45
C GLU A 403 -20.06 23.17 -4.82
N GLN A 404 -20.91 22.15 -4.90
CA GLN A 404 -21.34 21.56 -6.15
C GLN A 404 -22.84 21.77 -6.25
N THR A 405 -23.26 22.26 -7.41
CA THR A 405 -24.65 22.56 -7.78
C THR A 405 -25.46 21.30 -8.12
N GLU A 406 -24.81 20.16 -8.37
CA GLU A 406 -25.46 18.93 -8.81
C GLU A 406 -25.08 17.73 -7.94
N GLY A 407 -26.02 17.29 -7.10
CA GLY A 407 -25.90 16.04 -6.35
C GLY A 407 -27.26 15.60 -5.82
N LYS A 408 -27.59 14.31 -5.96
CA LYS A 408 -28.82 13.77 -5.35
C LYS A 408 -28.59 13.58 -3.86
N SER A 409 -29.47 14.17 -3.04
CA SER A 409 -29.46 13.96 -1.60
C SER A 409 -29.55 12.48 -1.25
N LEU A 410 -28.75 12.08 -0.26
CA LEU A 410 -28.69 10.73 0.26
C LEU A 410 -29.16 10.73 1.71
N ASN A 411 -30.41 10.31 1.92
CA ASN A 411 -30.95 10.23 3.27
C ASN A 411 -30.22 9.15 4.10
N MET A 412 -29.50 9.58 5.14
CA MET A 412 -28.78 8.75 6.11
C MET A 412 -29.37 8.83 7.53
N SER A 413 -30.61 9.31 7.72
CA SER A 413 -31.16 9.57 9.07
C SER A 413 -31.15 8.34 9.99
N ASN A 414 -31.38 7.13 9.46
CA ASN A 414 -31.29 5.91 10.27
C ASN A 414 -29.86 5.59 10.72
N LEU A 415 -28.85 5.84 9.88
CA LEU A 415 -27.45 5.73 10.27
C LEU A 415 -27.14 6.75 11.37
N VAL A 416 -27.49 8.02 11.16
CA VAL A 416 -27.24 9.11 12.13
C VAL A 416 -27.84 8.79 13.50
N ARG A 417 -29.09 8.34 13.53
CA ARG A 417 -29.76 7.94 14.78
C ARG A 417 -29.02 6.80 15.48
N LEU A 418 -28.56 5.80 14.73
CA LEU A 418 -27.80 4.68 15.28
C LEU A 418 -26.44 5.13 15.82
N LEU A 419 -25.69 5.94 15.05
CA LEU A 419 -24.39 6.46 15.44
C LEU A 419 -24.47 7.34 16.68
N ASN A 420 -25.36 8.34 16.69
CA ASN A 420 -25.52 9.23 17.84
C ASN A 420 -25.90 8.45 19.10
N LYS A 421 -26.81 7.47 19.00
CA LYS A 421 -27.18 6.61 20.14
C LYS A 421 -25.97 5.82 20.66
N ASN A 422 -25.20 5.20 19.78
CA ASN A 422 -24.03 4.41 20.16
C ASN A 422 -22.92 5.30 20.74
N PHE A 423 -22.67 6.45 20.12
CA PHE A 423 -21.65 7.40 20.55
C PHE A 423 -21.94 8.01 21.92
N GLN A 424 -23.21 8.36 22.20
CA GLN A 424 -23.61 8.80 23.54
C GLN A 424 -23.33 7.73 24.61
N LYS A 425 -23.55 6.46 24.29
CA LYS A 425 -23.15 5.35 25.16
C LYS A 425 -21.62 5.27 25.30
N ARG A 426 -20.86 5.48 24.22
CA ARG A 426 -19.38 5.47 24.23
C ARG A 426 -18.81 6.60 25.08
N LEU A 427 -19.38 7.80 25.02
CA LEU A 427 -19.00 8.93 25.88
C LEU A 427 -19.15 8.61 27.38
N GLN A 428 -20.09 7.74 27.76
CA GLN A 428 -20.29 7.31 29.15
C GLN A 428 -19.44 6.09 29.53
N THR A 429 -18.88 5.37 28.56
CA THR A 429 -18.16 4.11 28.76
C THR A 429 -16.72 4.21 28.25
N THR A 430 -16.49 3.87 26.98
CA THR A 430 -15.18 3.85 26.31
C THR A 430 -14.45 5.18 26.38
N LEU A 431 -15.12 6.29 26.07
CA LEU A 431 -14.52 7.62 25.95
C LEU A 431 -14.69 8.47 27.22
N ARG A 432 -15.10 7.86 28.34
CA ARG A 432 -15.47 8.59 29.57
C ARG A 432 -14.38 9.51 30.10
N THR A 433 -13.12 9.11 29.98
CA THR A 433 -11.95 9.85 30.48
C THR A 433 -11.66 11.11 29.65
N ILE A 434 -12.01 11.10 28.36
CA ILE A 434 -11.72 12.17 27.41
C ILE A 434 -12.97 12.91 26.91
N ALA A 435 -14.16 12.51 27.36
CA ALA A 435 -15.45 13.06 26.89
C ALA A 435 -15.53 14.59 27.01
N LYS A 436 -14.99 15.16 28.10
CA LYS A 436 -14.97 16.60 28.35
C LYS A 436 -13.73 17.31 27.81
N GLN A 437 -12.85 16.60 27.08
CA GLN A 437 -11.63 17.18 26.54
C GLN A 437 -11.98 18.04 25.32
N TRP A 438 -11.33 19.21 25.23
CA TRP A 438 -11.33 20.01 24.01
C TRP A 438 -10.43 19.35 22.97
N MET A 439 -10.98 19.16 21.77
CA MET A 439 -10.30 18.62 20.62
C MET A 439 -10.04 19.73 19.62
N ASN A 440 -8.83 19.80 19.09
CA ASN A 440 -8.48 20.79 18.07
C ASN A 440 -9.22 20.49 16.78
N GLY A 441 -9.82 21.53 16.18
CA GLY A 441 -10.31 21.46 14.81
C GLY A 441 -9.14 21.30 13.84
N SER A 442 -9.31 20.47 12.81
CA SER A 442 -8.36 20.47 11.68
C SER A 442 -8.70 21.67 10.80
N LEU A 443 -7.75 22.60 10.65
CA LEU A 443 -7.85 23.69 9.69
C LEU A 443 -7.49 23.18 8.31
N THR A 444 -8.45 23.11 7.41
CA THR A 444 -8.24 22.51 6.09
C THR A 444 -7.36 23.30 5.14
N GLU A 445 -7.12 24.58 5.44
CA GLU A 445 -6.06 25.37 4.80
C GLU A 445 -4.65 24.79 5.01
N THR A 446 -4.44 23.95 6.03
CA THR A 446 -3.14 23.31 6.32
C THR A 446 -2.76 22.21 5.33
N LEU A 447 -3.68 21.74 4.49
CA LEU A 447 -3.46 20.61 3.56
C LEU A 447 -3.40 21.02 2.08
N ASP A 448 -3.69 22.28 1.73
CA ASP A 448 -3.81 22.70 0.32
C ASP A 448 -2.50 22.51 -0.49
N ASP A 449 -1.35 22.84 0.10
CA ASP A 449 -0.05 22.66 -0.56
C ASP A 449 0.30 21.17 -0.73
N PHE A 450 -0.05 20.36 0.26
CA PHE A 450 0.13 18.91 0.20
C PHE A 450 -0.75 18.31 -0.90
N ASP A 451 -2.03 18.69 -0.97
CA ASP A 451 -2.97 18.24 -2.00
C ASP A 451 -2.52 18.66 -3.40
N LYS A 452 -2.04 19.91 -3.58
CA LYS A 452 -1.45 20.36 -4.85
C LYS A 452 -0.28 19.49 -5.26
N CYS A 453 0.64 19.19 -4.34
CA CYS A 453 1.77 18.31 -4.62
C CYS A 453 1.31 16.91 -5.06
N VAL A 454 0.35 16.31 -4.35
CA VAL A 454 -0.20 15.00 -4.71
C VAL A 454 -0.89 15.02 -6.08
N ILE A 455 -1.63 16.10 -6.40
CA ILE A 455 -2.26 16.29 -7.71
C ILE A 455 -1.20 16.34 -8.82
N GLU A 456 -0.11 17.07 -8.64
CA GLU A 456 0.96 17.15 -9.64
C GLU A 456 1.68 15.81 -9.85
N ILE A 457 1.94 15.05 -8.78
CA ILE A 457 2.47 13.68 -8.87
C ILE A 457 1.51 12.78 -9.66
N ASN A 458 0.21 12.87 -9.36
CA ASN A 458 -0.81 12.11 -10.08
C ASN A 458 -0.85 12.47 -11.56
N LYS A 459 -0.76 13.76 -11.91
CA LYS A 459 -0.67 14.23 -13.30
C LYS A 459 0.58 13.68 -14.00
N GLU A 460 1.72 13.62 -13.32
CA GLU A 460 2.93 13.01 -13.87
C GLU A 460 2.70 11.54 -14.22
N HIS A 461 1.99 10.79 -13.38
CA HIS A 461 1.68 9.37 -13.59
C HIS A 461 0.72 9.08 -14.74
N PHE A 462 0.09 10.11 -15.32
CA PHE A 462 -0.68 9.99 -16.56
C PHE A 462 0.17 10.28 -17.82
N LYS A 463 1.44 10.63 -17.68
CA LYS A 463 2.37 10.84 -18.81
C LYS A 463 3.08 9.54 -19.17
N LEU A 464 3.57 9.46 -20.42
CA LEU A 464 4.35 8.31 -20.91
C LEU A 464 5.66 8.08 -20.17
N LYS A 465 6.25 9.15 -19.61
CA LYS A 465 7.47 9.11 -18.82
C LYS A 465 7.16 9.57 -17.41
N VAL A 466 7.36 8.67 -16.47
CA VAL A 466 7.23 8.93 -15.03
C VAL A 466 8.65 8.85 -14.45
N SER A 467 8.98 9.76 -13.53
CA SER A 467 10.34 9.91 -12.97
C SER A 467 10.44 9.46 -11.51
N ARG A 468 9.31 9.30 -10.83
CA ARG A 468 9.25 9.00 -9.40
C ARG A 468 8.06 8.11 -9.06
N CYS A 469 8.18 7.35 -7.98
CA CYS A 469 7.08 6.51 -7.52
C CYS A 469 5.91 7.38 -7.03
N MET A 470 4.67 6.90 -7.18
CA MET A 470 3.47 7.55 -6.63
C MET A 470 3.46 7.35 -5.11
N THR A 471 4.30 8.09 -4.42
CA THR A 471 4.39 8.08 -2.96
C THR A 471 4.31 9.52 -2.44
N PRO A 472 3.34 9.82 -1.59
CA PRO A 472 3.22 11.16 -1.04
C PRO A 472 4.26 11.47 0.06
N HIS A 473 5.24 10.59 0.32
CA HIS A 473 6.43 10.92 1.11
C HIS A 473 7.31 12.03 0.50
N VAL A 474 7.17 12.31 -0.79
CA VAL A 474 7.87 13.43 -1.45
C VAL A 474 7.14 14.76 -1.28
N CYS A 475 5.90 14.75 -0.77
CA CYS A 475 5.13 15.95 -0.50
C CYS A 475 5.32 16.35 0.94
N TYR A 476 5.88 17.54 1.15
CA TYR A 476 5.99 18.14 2.47
C TYR A 476 4.63 18.65 2.92
N LEU A 477 4.23 18.26 4.13
CA LEU A 477 3.12 18.90 4.79
C LEU A 477 3.63 20.20 5.40
N LYS A 478 2.94 21.32 5.17
CA LYS A 478 3.27 22.60 5.79
C LYS A 478 2.06 23.06 6.58
N LEU A 479 2.07 22.74 7.87
CA LEU A 479 0.99 23.11 8.76
C LEU A 479 1.08 24.62 9.04
N ARG A 480 -0.04 25.32 8.88
CA ARG A 480 -0.14 26.76 9.19
C ARG A 480 -0.14 27.02 10.70
N ASN A 481 -0.58 26.03 11.48
CA ASN A 481 -0.62 26.07 12.95
C ASN A 481 0.15 24.88 13.52
N GLU A 482 0.75 25.06 14.69
CA GLU A 482 1.39 23.97 15.43
C GLU A 482 0.35 22.94 15.88
N VAL A 483 0.40 21.75 15.28
CA VAL A 483 -0.39 20.60 15.70
C VAL A 483 0.56 19.61 16.37
N ASN A 484 0.28 19.29 17.63
CA ASN A 484 1.01 18.25 18.33
C ASN A 484 0.62 16.88 17.77
N CYS A 485 1.62 16.16 17.26
CA CYS A 485 1.44 14.88 16.61
C CYS A 485 2.30 13.79 17.26
N VAL A 486 1.82 12.57 17.13
CA VAL A 486 2.47 11.34 17.57
C VAL A 486 2.82 10.53 16.33
N ALA A 487 3.99 9.93 16.29
CA ALA A 487 4.46 9.11 15.19
C ALA A 487 5.07 7.80 15.68
N SER A 488 5.04 6.79 14.82
CA SER A 488 5.73 5.52 15.07
C SER A 488 7.17 5.61 14.56
N ILE A 489 8.12 5.27 15.42
CA ILE A 489 9.54 5.07 15.05
C ILE A 489 9.93 3.61 15.26
N GLY A 490 10.79 3.08 14.40
CA GLY A 490 11.31 1.72 14.50
C GLY A 490 12.83 1.69 14.72
N ASN A 491 13.28 0.72 15.49
CA ASN A 491 14.69 0.38 15.63
C ASN A 491 14.98 -0.90 14.83
N TYR A 492 16.02 -0.84 13.99
CA TYR A 492 16.37 -1.94 13.10
C TYR A 492 17.72 -2.55 13.47
N GLU A 493 17.79 -3.87 13.36
CA GLU A 493 19.05 -4.63 13.35
C GLU A 493 19.33 -5.15 11.96
N PHE A 494 20.60 -5.24 11.59
CA PHE A 494 21.00 -5.90 10.36
C PHE A 494 22.09 -6.94 10.57
N ALA A 495 22.11 -7.92 9.68
CA ALA A 495 23.21 -8.87 9.49
C ALA A 495 23.78 -8.72 8.09
N HIS A 496 25.12 -8.70 7.98
CA HIS A 496 25.84 -8.79 6.71
C HIS A 496 26.26 -10.24 6.49
N ILE A 497 25.91 -10.81 5.33
CA ILE A 497 25.97 -12.24 5.02
C ILE A 497 26.60 -12.42 3.64
N SER A 498 27.92 -12.59 3.60
CA SER A 498 28.66 -12.86 2.36
C SER A 498 28.35 -11.87 1.22
N GLY A 499 28.28 -10.57 1.53
CA GLY A 499 27.97 -9.50 0.58
C GLY A 499 26.48 -9.21 0.40
N ASP A 500 25.57 -9.94 1.05
CA ASP A 500 24.15 -9.61 1.15
C ASP A 500 23.82 -9.10 2.55
N PHE A 501 22.64 -8.54 2.75
CA PHE A 501 22.16 -8.05 4.03
C PHE A 501 20.80 -8.63 4.37
N ILE A 502 20.46 -8.67 5.65
CA ILE A 502 19.08 -8.82 6.12
C ILE A 502 18.88 -7.79 7.22
N LEU A 503 17.83 -6.99 7.09
CA LEU A 503 17.39 -6.06 8.12
C LEU A 503 16.13 -6.59 8.79
N ARG A 504 15.95 -6.35 10.08
CA ARG A 504 14.70 -6.63 10.80
C ARG A 504 14.31 -5.47 11.69
N LEU A 505 13.00 -5.23 11.81
CA LEU A 505 12.45 -4.41 12.89
C LEU A 505 12.64 -5.15 14.22
N MET A 506 13.36 -4.56 15.18
CA MET A 506 13.55 -5.10 16.52
C MET A 506 12.38 -4.74 17.43
N ASP A 507 12.09 -3.45 17.47
CA ASP A 507 11.06 -2.84 18.28
C ASP A 507 10.57 -1.56 17.60
N ALA A 508 9.39 -1.10 18.00
CA ALA A 508 8.81 0.15 17.58
C ALA A 508 8.09 0.79 18.75
N GLN A 509 8.02 2.12 18.73
CA GLN A 509 7.39 2.91 19.78
C GLN A 509 6.69 4.12 19.19
N PHE A 510 5.68 4.61 19.90
CA PHE A 510 5.06 5.90 19.61
C PHE A 510 5.83 7.00 20.33
N ILE A 511 6.27 7.99 19.57
CA ILE A 511 7.00 9.17 20.06
C ILE A 511 6.34 10.44 19.50
N ASP A 512 6.80 11.59 19.96
CA ASP A 512 6.43 12.86 19.32
C ASP A 512 6.94 12.87 17.88
N SER A 513 6.11 13.36 16.97
CA SER A 513 6.46 13.44 15.55
C SER A 513 7.52 14.51 15.29
N ASP A 514 8.14 14.45 14.12
CA ASP A 514 8.89 15.60 13.60
C ASP A 514 7.92 16.74 13.25
N GLU A 515 8.48 17.90 12.87
CA GLU A 515 7.70 19.05 12.43
C GLU A 515 6.68 18.68 11.34
N ASN A 516 5.54 19.38 11.36
CA ASN A 516 4.44 19.16 10.42
C ASN A 516 3.85 17.73 10.46
N CYS A 517 3.85 17.08 11.63
CA CYS A 517 3.28 15.74 11.82
C CYS A 517 3.95 14.66 10.95
N ASP A 518 5.20 14.87 10.54
CA ASP A 518 5.94 13.86 9.80
C ASP A 518 6.52 12.79 10.73
N ALA A 519 6.52 11.54 10.28
CA ALA A 519 7.10 10.47 11.06
C ALA A 519 8.64 10.49 10.94
N PRO A 520 9.39 10.34 12.04
CA PRO A 520 10.84 10.29 11.97
C PRO A 520 11.33 9.05 11.23
N ILE A 521 12.51 9.16 10.62
CA ILE A 521 13.15 8.05 9.92
C ILE A 521 13.68 7.04 10.95
N SER A 522 13.30 5.78 10.76
CA SER A 522 13.78 4.67 11.60
C SER A 522 15.29 4.48 11.48
N LYS A 523 15.91 4.08 12.58
CA LYS A 523 17.37 3.96 12.69
C LYS A 523 17.81 2.50 12.71
N VAL A 524 18.97 2.25 12.12
CA VAL A 524 19.69 0.99 12.30
C VAL A 524 20.55 1.14 13.56
N VAL A 525 20.21 0.40 14.61
CA VAL A 525 20.83 0.54 15.94
C VAL A 525 21.76 -0.62 16.29
N LYS A 526 21.69 -1.72 15.53
CA LYS A 526 22.47 -2.93 15.82
C LYS A 526 22.92 -3.62 14.54
N GLY A 527 24.16 -4.11 14.56
CA GLY A 527 24.81 -4.80 13.45
C GLY A 527 26.29 -4.42 13.37
N ASN A 528 27.03 -5.03 12.45
CA ASN A 528 28.42 -4.67 12.23
C ASN A 528 28.48 -3.40 11.36
N HIS A 529 28.58 -2.24 12.00
CA HIS A 529 28.59 -0.91 11.36
C HIS A 529 29.65 -0.71 10.27
N PHE A 530 30.71 -1.53 10.25
CA PHE A 530 31.67 -1.56 9.13
C PHE A 530 30.99 -1.87 7.80
N TYR A 531 29.89 -2.64 7.84
CA TYR A 531 29.08 -3.02 6.68
C TYR A 531 27.69 -2.35 6.71
N ALA A 532 27.54 -1.12 7.23
CA ALA A 532 26.23 -0.47 7.26
C ALA A 532 25.58 -0.42 5.85
N PRO A 533 24.31 -0.87 5.69
CA PRO A 533 23.68 -1.17 4.40
C PRO A 533 23.21 0.02 3.56
#